data_AF-Q207R8-F1
#
_entry.id   AF-Q207R8-F1
#
_cell.length_a   1.000
_cell.length_b   1.000
_cell.length_c   1.000
_cell.angle_alpha   90.00
_cell.angle_beta   90.00
_cell.angle_gamma   90.00
#
_symmetry.space_group_name_H-M   'P 1'
#
loop_
_entity.id
_entity.type
_entity.pdbx_description
1 polymer ?
#
loop_
_entity_poly.entity_id
_entity_poly.type
_entity_poly.pdbx_seq_one_letter_code
_entity_poly.pdbx_strand_id
1 'polypeptide(L)'
;NLYQTDPSGTYHAWKANAIGRSAKSVREFLEKNYKEPDMETDDLVLKLAVRALLEVVQSGGKNIELATMKRGEAMKILDPEEVEKIVSALEKEKEEAEKKKKAAAGTTS
;
A
#
# COMPACT_ATOMS: atom_id res chain seq x y z
N ASN A 1 2.45 11.44 12.63
CA ASN A 1 1.65 10.71 13.64
C ASN A 1 0.36 10.24 13.00
N LEU A 2 -0.04 8.98 13.23
CA LEU A 2 -1.29 8.40 12.75
C LEU A 2 -2.07 7.86 13.96
N TYR A 3 -3.34 8.27 14.07
CA TYR A 3 -4.24 7.85 15.15
C TYR A 3 -5.55 7.33 14.59
N GLN A 4 -6.11 6.33 15.26
CA GLN A 4 -7.47 5.84 15.04
C GLN A 4 -8.25 6.00 16.33
N THR A 5 -9.48 6.49 16.23
CA THR A 5 -10.44 6.55 17.34
C THR A 5 -11.57 5.57 17.05
N ASP A 6 -11.90 4.74 18.02
CA ASP A 6 -13.03 3.81 17.96
C ASP A 6 -14.30 4.44 18.56
N PRO A 7 -15.51 4.00 18.17
CA PRO A 7 -16.77 4.58 18.66
C PRO A 7 -16.95 4.57 20.19
N SER A 8 -16.20 3.73 20.90
CA SER A 8 -16.17 3.70 22.38
C SER A 8 -15.44 4.88 23.01
N GLY A 9 -14.75 5.71 22.23
CA GLY A 9 -13.93 6.83 22.71
C GLY A 9 -12.47 6.48 22.97
N THR A 10 -12.07 5.22 22.75
CA THR A 10 -10.65 4.82 22.81
C THR A 10 -9.91 5.26 21.55
N TYR A 11 -8.67 5.73 21.70
CA TYR A 11 -7.78 6.02 20.57
C TYR A 11 -6.49 5.22 20.64
N HIS A 12 -5.93 4.93 19.47
CA HIS A 12 -4.70 4.15 19.31
C HIS A 12 -3.75 4.84 18.31
N ALA A 13 -2.45 4.81 18.60
CA ALA A 13 -1.41 5.29 17.71
C ALA A 13 -0.89 4.15 16.83
N TRP A 14 -0.63 4.45 15.56
CA TRP A 14 -0.20 3.45 14.57
C TRP A 14 0.99 3.93 13.74
N LYS A 15 1.81 2.98 13.28
CA LYS A 15 2.83 3.24 12.24
C LYS A 15 2.21 3.13 10.85
N ALA A 16 1.40 2.09 10.64
CA ALA A 16 0.51 1.92 9.50
C ALA A 16 -0.79 1.28 9.99
N ASN A 17 -1.91 1.61 9.35
CA ASN A 17 -3.22 1.10 9.76
C ASN A 17 -4.17 0.99 8.57
N ALA A 18 -5.20 0.15 8.71
CA ALA A 18 -6.29 0.04 7.76
C ALA A 18 -7.63 -0.14 8.49
N ILE A 19 -8.70 0.40 7.91
CA ILE A 19 -10.07 0.32 8.42
C ILE A 19 -11.03 -0.12 7.30
N GLY A 20 -12.29 -0.41 7.65
CA GLY A 20 -13.32 -0.78 6.69
C GLY A 20 -13.34 -2.28 6.35
N ARG A 21 -13.91 -2.61 5.19
CA ARG A 21 -14.08 -4.01 4.76
C ARG A 21 -12.71 -4.66 4.52
N SER A 22 -12.52 -5.86 5.07
CA SER A 22 -11.26 -6.62 4.95
C SER A 22 -10.04 -5.99 5.62
N ALA A 23 -10.22 -5.00 6.51
CA ALA A 23 -9.12 -4.34 7.23
C ALA A 23 -8.17 -5.31 7.95
N LYS A 24 -8.66 -6.46 8.44
CA LYS A 24 -7.82 -7.51 9.03
C LYS A 24 -6.76 -8.01 8.03
N SER A 25 -7.17 -8.36 6.82
CA SER A 25 -6.27 -8.85 5.76
C SER A 25 -5.23 -7.79 5.38
N VAL A 26 -5.66 -6.53 5.25
CA VAL A 26 -4.77 -5.41 4.89
C VAL A 26 -3.77 -5.12 6.01
N ARG A 27 -4.18 -5.19 7.28
CA ARG A 27 -3.25 -5.04 8.42
C ARG A 27 -2.23 -6.17 8.49
N GLU A 28 -2.63 -7.43 8.29
CA GLU A 28 -1.71 -8.56 8.23
C GLU A 28 -0.69 -8.42 7.09
N PHE A 29 -1.10 -7.82 5.96
CA PHE A 29 -0.18 -7.44 4.89
C PHE A 29 0.80 -6.35 5.34
N LEU A 30 0.31 -5.27 5.95
CA LEU A 30 1.15 -4.17 6.44
C LEU A 30 2.15 -4.63 7.50
N GLU A 31 1.74 -5.50 8.42
CA GLU A 31 2.62 -6.08 9.45
C GLU A 31 3.82 -6.84 8.86
N LYS A 32 3.64 -7.49 7.70
CA LYS A 32 4.70 -8.25 7.02
C LYS A 32 5.58 -7.38 6.12
N ASN A 33 5.04 -6.29 5.59
CA ASN A 33 5.66 -5.53 4.49
C ASN A 33 6.12 -4.13 4.89
N TYR A 34 5.68 -3.60 6.04
CA TYR A 34 6.16 -2.31 6.55
C TYR A 34 7.60 -2.45 7.02
N LYS A 35 8.48 -1.61 6.47
CA LYS A 35 9.90 -1.53 6.85
C LYS A 35 10.26 -0.08 7.09
N GLU A 36 10.83 0.23 8.24
CA GLU A 36 11.20 1.62 8.60
C GLU A 36 12.06 2.32 7.53
N PRO A 37 13.08 1.67 6.92
CA PRO A 37 13.88 2.32 5.88
C PRO A 37 13.08 2.74 4.64
N ASP A 38 12.00 2.02 4.35
CA ASP A 38 11.15 2.31 3.18
C ASP A 38 10.24 3.52 3.45
N MET A 39 10.10 3.97 4.70
CA MET A 39 9.19 5.06 5.09
C MET A 39 9.81 6.45 4.99
N GLU A 40 11.09 6.53 4.61
CA GLU A 40 11.83 7.78 4.44
C GLU A 40 11.56 8.46 3.07
N THR A 41 10.91 7.77 2.14
CA THR A 41 10.65 8.29 0.78
C THR A 41 9.19 8.14 0.38
N ASP A 42 8.64 9.18 -0.25
CA ASP A 42 7.23 9.16 -0.66
C ASP A 42 6.91 8.04 -1.64
N ASP A 43 7.82 7.74 -2.58
CA ASP A 43 7.60 6.70 -3.60
C ASP A 43 7.38 5.33 -2.96
N LEU A 44 8.22 4.96 -1.98
CA LEU A 44 8.11 3.68 -1.30
C LEU A 44 6.90 3.62 -0.35
N VAL A 45 6.59 4.72 0.34
CA VAL A 45 5.38 4.84 1.18
C VAL A 45 4.12 4.69 0.33
N LEU A 46 4.04 5.38 -0.81
CA LEU A 46 2.93 5.31 -1.74
C LEU A 46 2.79 3.91 -2.34
N LYS A 47 3.90 3.29 -2.76
CA LYS A 47 3.90 1.90 -3.25
C LYS A 47 3.41 0.93 -2.19
N LEU A 48 3.83 1.06 -0.92
CA LEU A 48 3.35 0.21 0.16
C LEU A 48 1.84 0.37 0.38
N ALA A 49 1.35 1.61 0.42
CA ALA A 49 -0.06 1.91 0.61
C ALA A 49 -0.91 1.31 -0.53
N VAL A 50 -0.50 1.48 -1.79
CA VAL A 50 -1.20 0.93 -2.95
C VAL A 50 -1.14 -0.59 -2.97
N ARG A 51 0.01 -1.21 -2.68
CA ARG A 51 0.11 -2.69 -2.55
C ARG A 51 -0.87 -3.22 -1.51
N ALA A 52 -0.98 -2.56 -0.36
CA ALA A 52 -1.90 -2.95 0.71
C ALA A 52 -3.37 -2.88 0.26
N LEU A 53 -3.75 -1.87 -0.54
CA LEU A 53 -5.10 -1.76 -1.11
C LEU A 53 -5.37 -2.83 -2.18
N LEU A 54 -4.38 -3.14 -3.01
CA LEU A 54 -4.49 -4.16 -4.07
C LEU A 54 -4.65 -5.59 -3.53
N GLU A 55 -4.41 -5.83 -2.24
CA GLU A 55 -4.75 -7.12 -1.60
C GLU A 55 -6.26 -7.39 -1.59
N VAL A 56 -7.10 -6.34 -1.72
CA VAL A 56 -8.56 -6.45 -1.61
C VAL A 56 -9.32 -5.82 -2.78
N VAL A 57 -8.68 -4.97 -3.59
CA VAL A 57 -9.27 -4.33 -4.77
C VAL A 57 -9.05 -5.18 -6.03
N GLN A 58 -10.14 -5.62 -6.67
CA GLN A 58 -10.08 -6.50 -7.85
C GLN A 58 -9.90 -5.77 -9.19
N SER A 59 -10.08 -4.45 -9.26
CA SER A 59 -10.24 -3.72 -10.54
C SER A 59 -9.18 -2.65 -10.83
N GLY A 60 -7.97 -2.78 -10.27
CA GLY A 60 -6.86 -1.85 -10.55
C GLY A 60 -7.06 -0.43 -9.97
N GLY A 61 -6.31 0.54 -10.50
CA GLY A 61 -6.16 1.89 -9.93
C GLY A 61 -7.40 2.79 -9.96
N LYS A 62 -8.40 2.45 -10.78
CA LYS A 62 -9.62 3.27 -10.96
C LYS A 62 -10.48 3.47 -9.71
N ASN A 63 -10.37 2.57 -8.73
CA ASN A 63 -11.11 2.63 -7.47
C ASN A 63 -10.22 3.06 -6.29
N ILE A 64 -9.02 3.59 -6.58
CA ILE A 64 -8.06 4.01 -5.57
C ILE A 64 -7.91 5.53 -5.66
N GLU A 65 -8.23 6.22 -4.57
CA GLU A 65 -7.91 7.63 -4.38
C GLU A 65 -6.79 7.73 -3.33
N LEU A 66 -5.78 8.57 -3.59
CA LEU A 66 -4.65 8.77 -2.69
C LEU A 66 -4.48 10.25 -2.38
N ALA A 67 -4.12 10.54 -1.14
CA ALA A 67 -3.67 11.85 -0.71
C ALA A 67 -2.38 11.74 0.09
N THR A 68 -1.52 12.75 -0.04
CA THR A 68 -0.28 12.89 0.73
C THR A 68 -0.36 14.11 1.62
N MET A 69 0.23 13.99 2.81
CA MET A 69 0.32 15.07 3.80
C MET A 69 1.75 15.14 4.30
N LYS A 70 2.38 16.31 4.19
CA LYS A 70 3.75 16.56 4.64
C LYS A 70 3.80 17.77 5.56
N ARG A 71 4.84 17.83 6.39
CA ARG A 71 5.03 18.93 7.32
C ARG A 71 5.33 20.22 6.56
N GLY A 72 4.53 21.26 6.80
CA GLY A 72 4.73 22.57 6.18
C GLY A 72 4.20 22.68 4.75
N GLU A 73 3.57 21.63 4.22
CA GLU A 73 2.94 21.63 2.91
C GLU A 73 1.42 21.42 3.04
N ALA A 74 0.66 21.91 2.08
CA ALA A 74 -0.76 21.60 1.98
C ALA A 74 -0.95 20.11 1.61
N MET A 75 -2.06 19.52 2.05
CA MET A 75 -2.46 18.18 1.60
C MET A 75 -2.59 18.19 0.07
N LYS A 76 -2.00 17.20 -0.59
CA LYS A 76 -2.14 16.99 -2.04
C LYS A 76 -2.94 15.71 -2.30
N ILE A 77 -4.04 15.82 -3.02
CA ILE A 77 -4.71 14.67 -3.64
C ILE A 77 -3.93 14.34 -4.93
N LEU A 78 -3.61 13.07 -5.13
CA LEU A 78 -2.89 12.63 -6.33
C LEU A 78 -3.86 12.56 -7.51
N ASP A 79 -3.38 12.97 -8.69
CA ASP A 79 -4.19 12.84 -9.89
C ASP A 79 -4.39 11.37 -10.25
N PRO A 80 -5.55 10.99 -10.84
CA PRO A 80 -5.80 9.59 -11.22
C PRO A 80 -4.69 8.99 -12.10
N GLU A 81 -4.06 9.80 -12.94
CA GLU A 81 -2.92 9.37 -13.77
C GLU A 81 -1.66 9.05 -12.96
N GLU A 82 -1.41 9.76 -11.86
CA GLU A 82 -0.30 9.45 -10.93
C GLU A 82 -0.56 8.12 -10.22
N VAL A 83 -1.81 7.90 -9.76
CA VAL A 83 -2.22 6.65 -9.11
C VAL A 83 -2.10 5.47 -10.07
N GLU A 84 -2.58 5.62 -11.31
CA GLU A 84 -2.53 4.57 -12.33
C GLU A 84 -1.08 4.19 -12.70
N LYS A 85 -0.16 5.16 -12.74
CA LYS A 85 1.27 4.90 -12.95
C LYS A 85 1.85 4.03 -11.83
N ILE A 86 1.49 4.32 -10.58
CA ILE A 86 1.95 3.53 -9.42
C ILE A 86 1.39 2.10 -9.51
N VAL A 87 0.08 1.95 -9.76
CA VAL A 87 -0.55 0.63 -9.90
C VAL A 87 0.06 -0.17 -11.05
N SER A 88 0.23 0.43 -12.21
CA SER A 88 0.83 -0.22 -13.38
C SER A 88 2.27 -0.66 -13.12
N ALA A 89 3.07 0.13 -12.39
CA ALA A 89 4.42 -0.26 -12.01
C ALA A 89 4.41 -1.48 -11.07
N LEU A 90 3.50 -1.48 -10.09
CA LEU A 90 3.35 -2.58 -9.13
C LEU A 90 2.89 -3.89 -9.76
N GLU A 91 1.96 -3.83 -10.70
CA GLU A 91 1.51 -5.02 -11.45
C GLU A 91 2.65 -5.63 -12.27
N LYS A 92 3.44 -4.78 -12.96
CA LYS A 92 4.63 -5.23 -13.69
C LYS A 92 5.67 -5.87 -12.78
N GLU A 93 5.98 -5.24 -11.65
CA GLU A 93 6.91 -5.80 -10.64
C GLU A 93 6.43 -7.16 -10.12
N LYS A 94 5.11 -7.31 -9.88
CA LYS A 94 4.51 -8.57 -9.43
C LYS A 94 4.61 -9.65 -10.50
N GLU A 95 4.28 -9.35 -11.75
CA GLU A 95 4.42 -10.30 -12.85
C GLU A 95 5.87 -10.75 -13.05
N GLU A 96 6.83 -9.82 -12.97
CA GLU A 96 8.25 -10.15 -13.09
C GLU A 96 8.73 -11.03 -11.92
N ALA A 97 8.30 -10.72 -10.69
CA ALA A 97 8.60 -11.53 -9.52
C ALA A 97 8.01 -12.95 -9.64
N GLU A 98 6.80 -13.08 -10.17
CA GLU A 98 6.17 -14.39 -10.43
C GLU A 98 6.88 -15.17 -11.55
N LYS A 99 7.25 -14.50 -12.65
CA LYS A 99 8.05 -15.11 -13.74
C LYS A 99 9.40 -15.62 -13.22
N LYS A 100 10.09 -14.83 -12.40
CA LYS A 100 11.36 -15.22 -11.76
C LYS A 100 11.18 -16.38 -10.78
N LYS A 101 10.12 -16.39 -9.97
CA LYS A 101 9.80 -17.51 -9.07
C LYS A 101 9.50 -18.79 -9.84
N LYS A 102 8.74 -18.72 -10.95
CA LYS A 102 8.43 -19.87 -11.80
C LYS A 102 9.67 -20.42 -12.52
N ALA A 103 10.55 -19.54 -13.01
CA ALA A 103 11.82 -19.95 -13.62
C ALA A 103 12.78 -20.61 -12.61
N ALA A 104 12.83 -20.09 -11.38
CA ALA A 104 13.64 -20.69 -10.30
C ALA A 104 13.09 -22.05 -9.83
N ALA A 105 11.76 -22.21 -9.77
CA ALA A 105 11.12 -23.47 -9.40
C ALA A 105 11.22 -24.55 -10.51
N GLY A 106 11.33 -24.16 -11.78
CA GLY A 106 11.46 -25.08 -12.92
C GLY A 106 12.86 -25.65 -13.15
N THR A 107 13.89 -25.17 -12.42
CA THR A 107 15.29 -25.60 -12.63
C THR A 107 15.72 -26.72 -11.66
N THR A 108 14.84 -27.17 -10.77
CA THR A 108 15.09 -28.23 -9.77
C THR A 108 14.37 -29.56 -10.05
N SER A 109 14.08 -29.88 -11.31
CA SER A 109 13.56 -31.20 -11.72
C SER A 109 14.32 -31.75 -12.92
#